data_AF-A0A6G7X9X5-F1
#
_entry.id   AF-A0A6G7X9X5-F1
#
_cell.length_a   1.000
_cell.length_b   1.000
_cell.length_c   1.000
_cell.angle_alpha   90.00
_cell.angle_beta   90.00
_cell.angle_gamma   90.00
#
_symmetry.space_group_name_H-M   'P 1'
#
loop_
_entity.id
_entity.type
_entity.pdbx_description
1 polymer ?
#
loop_
_entity_poly.entity_id
_entity_poly.type
_entity_poly.pdbx_seq_one_letter_code
_entity_poly.pdbx_strand_id
1 'polypeptide(L)'
;MLDNHPRIRTFIFIFLTLCLLLTALITSKDYYDLYRNGVKIKAYITGHDNSIKMPYTRYEYNWDGLTYYGSSTFLSGTNVGDSIEIVVNPNNPNIREIKKVLIGY
;
A
#
# COMPACT_ATOMS: atom_id res chain seq x y z
N MET A 1 26.64 -16.66 -38.09
CA MET A 1 25.78 -17.66 -38.77
C MET A 1 24.77 -18.21 -37.78
N LEU A 2 23.68 -17.49 -37.53
CA LEU A 2 22.57 -17.94 -36.66
C LEU A 2 21.24 -18.01 -37.45
N ASP A 3 21.32 -18.00 -38.80
CA ASP A 3 20.18 -17.76 -39.69
C ASP A 3 19.47 -19.03 -40.21
N ASN A 4 20.05 -20.23 -40.04
CA ASN A 4 19.54 -21.44 -40.71
C ASN A 4 18.86 -22.49 -39.81
N HIS A 5 18.58 -22.17 -38.54
CA HIS A 5 17.93 -23.12 -37.63
C HIS A 5 16.56 -22.59 -37.16
N PRO A 6 15.49 -22.80 -37.95
CA PRO A 6 14.14 -22.32 -37.61
C PRO A 6 13.69 -22.82 -36.23
N ARG A 7 14.08 -24.03 -35.84
CA ARG A 7 13.81 -24.60 -34.50
C ARG A 7 14.43 -23.78 -33.36
N ILE A 8 15.63 -23.24 -33.54
CA ILE A 8 16.32 -22.42 -32.53
C ILE A 8 15.63 -21.06 -32.40
N ARG A 9 15.24 -20.44 -33.53
CA ARG A 9 14.47 -19.18 -33.51
C ARG A 9 13.13 -19.36 -32.80
N THR A 10 12.38 -20.41 -33.13
CA THR A 10 11.11 -20.71 -32.47
C THR A 10 11.28 -20.95 -30.97
N PHE A 11 12.32 -21.67 -30.56
CA PHE A 11 12.62 -21.88 -29.13
C PHE A 11 12.91 -20.58 -28.39
N ILE A 12 13.74 -19.70 -28.98
CA ILE A 12 14.05 -18.38 -28.40
C ILE A 12 12.78 -17.51 -28.30
N PHE A 13 11.93 -17.51 -29.32
CA PHE A 13 10.66 -16.77 -29.29
C PHE A 13 9.72 -17.28 -28.19
N ILE A 14 9.55 -18.60 -28.05
CA ILE A 14 8.73 -19.20 -27.00
C ILE A 14 9.30 -18.88 -25.61
N PHE A 15 10.62 -18.93 -25.46
CA PHE A 15 11.27 -18.62 -24.19
C PHE A 15 11.08 -17.14 -23.81
N LEU A 16 11.26 -16.22 -24.75
CA LEU A 16 11.03 -14.79 -24.53
C LEU A 16 9.57 -14.48 -24.19
N THR A 17 8.61 -15.07 -24.91
CA THR A 17 7.19 -14.86 -24.61
C THR A 17 6.82 -15.44 -23.24
N LEU A 18 7.36 -16.61 -22.88
CA LEU A 18 7.17 -17.19 -21.54
C LEU A 18 7.72 -16.26 -20.44
N CYS A 19 8.92 -15.72 -20.62
CA CYS A 19 9.53 -14.77 -19.68
C CYS A 19 8.69 -13.49 -19.53
N LEU A 20 8.20 -12.92 -20.63
CA LEU A 20 7.32 -11.76 -20.62
C LEU A 20 6.00 -12.06 -19.89
N LEU A 21 5.41 -13.23 -20.13
CA LEU A 21 4.15 -13.64 -19.53
C LEU A 21 4.29 -13.91 -18.02
N LEU A 22 5.39 -14.53 -17.61
CA LEU A 22 5.75 -14.73 -16.19
C LEU A 22 5.96 -13.39 -15.49
N THR A 23 6.68 -12.45 -16.12
CA THR A 23 6.91 -11.12 -15.56
C THR A 23 5.58 -10.41 -15.37
N ALA A 24 4.74 -10.33 -16.41
CA ALA A 24 3.42 -9.71 -16.35
C ALA A 24 2.50 -10.36 -15.29
N LEU A 25 2.56 -11.68 -15.13
CA LEU A 25 1.77 -12.39 -14.12
C LEU A 25 2.20 -12.01 -12.70
N ILE A 26 3.50 -11.96 -12.43
CA ILE A 26 4.05 -11.57 -11.12
C ILE A 26 3.65 -10.12 -10.81
N THR A 27 3.89 -9.19 -11.74
CA THR A 27 3.54 -7.78 -11.53
C THR A 27 2.03 -7.60 -11.31
N SER A 28 1.19 -8.36 -12.02
CA SER A 28 -0.26 -8.29 -11.85
C SER A 28 -0.73 -8.80 -10.48
N LYS A 29 -0.08 -9.83 -9.94
CA LYS A 29 -0.38 -10.38 -8.62
C LYS A 29 0.04 -9.41 -7.52
N ASP A 30 1.25 -8.89 -7.59
CA ASP A 30 1.76 -7.92 -6.61
C ASP A 30 0.90 -6.64 -6.62
N TYR A 31 0.52 -6.18 -7.82
CA TYR A 31 -0.39 -5.05 -7.98
C TYR A 31 -1.78 -5.35 -7.40
N TYR A 32 -2.32 -6.54 -7.66
CA TYR A 32 -3.61 -6.95 -7.10
C TYR A 32 -3.57 -7.04 -5.57
N ASP A 33 -2.50 -7.58 -4.99
CA ASP A 33 -2.34 -7.70 -3.55
C ASP A 33 -2.17 -6.32 -2.88
N LEU A 34 -1.43 -5.39 -3.51
CA LEU A 34 -1.33 -3.99 -3.07
C LEU A 34 -2.70 -3.28 -3.10
N TYR A 35 -3.51 -3.53 -4.13
CA TYR A 35 -4.85 -2.96 -4.26
C TYR A 35 -5.84 -3.52 -3.26
N ARG A 36 -5.79 -4.83 -3.04
CA ARG A 36 -6.74 -5.52 -2.17
C ARG A 36 -6.43 -5.27 -0.69
N ASN A 37 -5.15 -5.33 -0.34
CA ASN A 37 -4.72 -5.31 1.06
C ASN A 37 -4.27 -3.92 1.53
N GLY A 38 -4.08 -2.98 0.60
CA GLY A 38 -3.52 -1.66 0.89
C GLY A 38 -2.06 -1.76 1.32
N VAL A 39 -1.46 -0.60 1.59
CA VAL A 39 -0.08 -0.51 2.07
C VAL A 39 -0.08 -0.07 3.52
N LYS A 40 0.62 -0.83 4.34
CA LYS A 40 0.81 -0.52 5.76
C LYS A 40 1.87 0.55 5.91
N ILE A 41 1.53 1.64 6.61
CA ILE A 41 2.41 2.77 6.84
C ILE A 41 2.33 3.15 8.31
N LYS A 42 3.45 3.62 8.85
CA LYS A 42 3.46 4.28 10.16
C LYS A 42 2.93 5.70 10.05
N ALA A 43 1.89 5.98 10.80
CA ALA A 43 1.38 7.33 11.03
C ALA A 43 1.70 7.78 12.45
N TYR A 44 1.78 9.09 12.67
CA TYR A 44 1.99 9.70 13.97
C TYR A 44 0.76 10.48 14.38
N ILE A 45 0.33 10.31 15.62
CA ILE A 45 -0.86 11.00 16.13
C ILE A 45 -0.52 12.47 16.36
N THR A 46 -1.29 13.35 15.73
CA THR A 46 -1.14 14.80 15.82
C THR A 46 -2.17 15.45 16.74
N GLY A 47 -3.24 14.73 17.12
CA GLY A 47 -4.22 15.25 18.07
C GLY A 47 -5.41 14.33 18.31
N HIS A 48 -6.10 14.57 19.43
CA HIS A 48 -7.40 13.98 19.72
C HIS A 48 -8.47 15.06 19.75
N ASP A 49 -9.62 14.78 19.15
CA ASP A 49 -10.83 15.54 19.36
C ASP A 49 -11.75 14.71 20.25
N ASN A 50 -12.02 15.22 21.45
CA ASN A 50 -12.88 14.57 22.44
C ASN A 50 -14.32 15.09 22.39
N SER A 51 -14.79 15.52 21.21
CA SER A 51 -16.18 15.95 21.05
C SER A 51 -17.14 14.85 21.52
N ILE A 52 -18.16 15.26 22.30
CA ILE A 52 -19.12 14.33 22.94
C ILE A 52 -19.93 13.54 21.89
N LYS A 53 -20.08 14.09 20.67
CA LYS A 53 -20.86 13.45 19.61
C LYS A 53 -20.05 12.48 18.75
N MET A 54 -18.80 12.79 18.42
CA MET A 54 -17.95 11.97 17.55
C MET A 54 -16.47 12.22 17.88
N PRO A 55 -15.89 11.51 18.86
CA PRO A 55 -14.48 11.66 19.15
C PRO A 55 -13.65 11.01 18.03
N TYR A 56 -12.56 11.65 17.62
CA TYR A 56 -11.68 11.17 16.56
C TYR A 56 -10.21 11.43 16.87
N THR A 57 -9.33 10.64 16.27
CA THR A 57 -7.87 10.78 16.39
C THR A 57 -7.31 11.26 15.06
N ARG A 58 -6.58 12.37 15.08
CA ARG A 58 -5.87 12.92 13.92
C ARG A 58 -4.47 12.35 13.87
N TYR A 59 -4.00 12.03 12.68
CA TYR A 59 -2.65 11.54 12.46
C TYR A 59 -2.08 12.08 11.16
N GLU A 60 -0.77 12.09 11.08
CA GLU A 60 0.00 12.40 9.88
C GLU A 60 0.83 11.20 9.46
N TYR A 61 1.04 11.02 8.16
CA TYR A 61 1.88 9.95 7.64
C TYR A 61 2.62 10.43 6.40
N ASN A 62 3.82 9.89 6.19
CA ASN A 62 4.59 10.15 4.98
C ASN A 62 4.41 9.02 3.98
N TRP A 63 4.02 9.36 2.76
CA TRP A 63 3.90 8.44 1.64
C TRP A 63 4.55 9.07 0.40
N ASP A 64 5.46 8.33 -0.23
CA ASP A 64 6.15 8.77 -1.46
C ASP A 64 6.81 10.17 -1.34
N GLY A 65 7.40 10.47 -0.17
CA GLY A 65 8.05 11.75 0.11
C GLY A 65 7.09 12.92 0.39
N LEU A 66 5.78 12.69 0.40
CA LEU A 66 4.76 13.68 0.74
C LEU A 66 4.12 13.37 2.09
N THR A 67 3.77 14.43 2.82
CA THR A 67 3.06 14.33 4.10
C THR A 67 1.56 14.42 3.87
N TYR A 68 0.84 13.46 4.42
CA TYR A 68 -0.61 13.35 4.35
C TYR A 68 -1.21 13.38 5.76
N TYR A 69 -2.44 13.86 5.86
CA TYR A 69 -3.19 13.96 7.11
C TYR A 69 -4.46 13.12 7.02
N GLY A 70 -4.80 12.46 8.12
CA GLY A 70 -6.02 11.67 8.23
C GLY A 70 -6.64 11.73 9.61
N SER A 71 -7.80 11.09 9.72
CA SER A 71 -8.53 10.97 10.98
C SER A 71 -9.21 9.60 11.08
N SER A 72 -9.15 8.97 12.25
CA SER A 72 -9.89 7.76 12.59
C SER A 72 -10.90 8.02 13.69
N THR A 73 -11.78 7.05 13.92
CA THR A 73 -12.42 6.90 15.22
C THR A 73 -11.41 7.03 16.36
N PHE A 74 -11.89 7.53 17.50
CA PHE A 74 -11.06 7.74 18.67
C PHE A 74 -10.33 6.47 19.09
N LEU A 75 -9.00 6.56 19.15
CA LEU A 75 -8.12 5.54 19.68
C LEU A 75 -7.87 5.85 21.15
N SER A 76 -8.53 5.11 22.03
CA SER A 76 -8.29 5.25 23.46
C SER A 76 -6.92 4.65 23.83
N GLY A 77 -6.22 5.31 24.75
CA GLY A 77 -4.92 4.85 25.24
C GLY A 77 -3.72 5.20 24.37
N THR A 78 -3.92 5.97 23.29
CA THR A 78 -2.84 6.58 22.52
C THR A 78 -2.71 8.06 22.87
N ASN A 79 -1.49 8.59 22.77
CA ASN A 79 -1.16 9.99 23.01
C ASN A 79 -0.69 10.67 21.73
N VAL A 80 -0.70 12.02 21.74
CA VAL A 80 -0.08 12.82 20.69
C VAL A 80 1.42 12.53 20.64
N GLY A 81 1.94 12.24 19.45
CA GLY A 81 3.31 11.80 19.22
C GLY A 81 3.48 10.28 19.12
N ASP A 82 2.48 9.48 19.53
CA ASP A 82 2.54 8.03 19.39
C ASP A 82 2.47 7.62 17.92
N SER A 83 3.15 6.54 17.57
CA SER A 83 3.10 5.95 16.24
C SER A 83 2.04 4.85 16.17
N ILE A 84 1.22 4.87 15.12
CA ILE A 84 0.21 3.85 14.81
C ILE A 84 0.46 3.27 13.42
N GLU A 85 0.08 2.02 13.19
CA GLU A 85 0.10 1.44 11.85
C GLU A 85 -1.27 1.60 11.19
N ILE A 86 -1.30 2.26 10.03
CA ILE A 86 -2.48 2.48 9.21
C ILE A 86 -2.33 1.73 7.88
N VAL A 87 -3.46 1.38 7.26
CA VAL A 87 -3.50 0.81 5.92
C VAL A 87 -4.05 1.86 4.97
N VAL A 88 -3.25 2.27 3.97
CA VAL A 88 -3.68 3.23 2.94
C VAL A 88 -3.88 2.54 1.60
N ASN A 89 -4.74 3.11 0.76
CA ASN A 89 -4.89 2.67 -0.61
C ASN A 89 -3.93 3.48 -1.52
N PRO A 90 -2.94 2.85 -2.18
CA PRO A 90 -1.96 3.56 -3.01
C PRO A 90 -2.58 4.30 -4.20
N ASN A 91 -3.78 3.90 -4.64
CA ASN A 91 -4.50 4.55 -5.75
C ASN A 91 -5.27 5.80 -5.39
N ASN A 92 -5.55 5.98 -4.11
CA ASN A 92 -6.29 7.14 -3.64
C ASN A 92 -5.77 7.51 -2.25
N PRO A 93 -4.61 8.19 -2.18
CA PRO A 93 -4.01 8.60 -0.92
C PRO A 93 -4.89 9.62 -0.15
N ASN A 94 -5.95 10.14 -0.78
CA ASN A 94 -6.93 11.04 -0.16
C ASN A 94 -8.09 10.33 0.56
N ILE A 95 -8.10 8.99 0.68
CA ILE A 95 -9.23 8.29 1.33
C ILE A 95 -9.15 8.34 2.86
N ARG A 96 -10.26 8.83 3.42
CA ARG A 96 -10.64 9.03 4.82
C ARG A 96 -11.01 7.75 5.60
N GLU A 97 -10.59 6.57 5.16
CA GLU A 97 -10.96 5.30 5.79
C GLU A 97 -9.73 4.51 6.20
N ILE A 98 -9.44 4.49 7.50
CA ILE A 98 -8.53 3.50 8.07
C ILE A 98 -9.28 2.18 8.19
N LYS A 99 -8.84 1.19 7.43
CA LYS A 99 -9.39 -0.18 7.52
C LYS A 99 -8.95 -0.94 8.76
N LYS A 100 -7.84 -0.55 9.40
CA LYS A 100 -7.34 -1.20 10.62
C LYS A 100 -6.26 -0.35 11.27
N VAL A 101 -6.42 -0.05 12.56
CA VAL A 101 -5.35 0.47 13.41
C VAL A 101 -4.73 -0.72 14.13
N LEU A 102 -3.44 -0.97 13.89
CA LEU A 102 -2.67 -1.91 14.69
C LEU A 102 -1.86 -1.08 15.69
N ILE A 103 -2.26 -1.18 16.97
CA ILE A 103 -1.53 -0.60 18.09
C ILE A 103 -0.34 -1.55 18.33
N GLY A 104 0.88 -1.06 18.06
CA GLY A 104 2.10 -1.77 18.45
C GLY A 104 2.28 -1.63 19.95
N TYR A 105 2.26 -2.76 20.67
CA TYR A 105 2.64 -2.86 22.08
C TYR A 105 4.17 -2.88 22.22
#